data_AF-A0A976L4Y5-F1
#
_entry.id   AF-A0A976L4Y5-F1
#
_cell.length_a   1.000
_cell.length_b   1.000
_cell.length_c   1.000
_cell.angle_alpha   90.00
_cell.angle_beta   90.00
_cell.angle_gamma   90.00
#
_symmetry.space_group_name_H-M   'P 1'
#
loop_
_entity.id
_entity.type
_entity.pdbx_description
1 polymer ?
#
loop_
_entity_poly.entity_id
_entity_poly.type
_entity_poly.pdbx_seq_one_letter_code
_entity_poly.pdbx_strand_id
1 'polypeptide(L)' 'MNTYLSISDQKNNEVVRLLTIFSAFFLPLTFIAGVYGMNFRFMPELNWKWGYFFSIGFMLLVVLVIYLWFRRKRIL' A
#
# COMPACT_ATOMS: atom_id res chain seq x y z
N MET A 1 36.71 -4.40 -13.57
CA MET A 1 36.01 -3.11 -13.37
C MET A 1 34.49 -3.28 -13.50
N ASN A 2 33.98 -3.80 -14.62
CA ASN A 2 32.53 -3.93 -14.85
C ASN A 2 31.79 -4.80 -13.81
N THR A 3 32.40 -5.89 -13.34
CA THR A 3 31.77 -6.79 -12.34
C THR A 3 31.55 -6.14 -10.97
N TYR A 4 32.42 -5.23 -10.54
CA TYR A 4 32.26 -4.50 -9.27
C TYR A 4 31.12 -3.48 -9.32
N LEU A 5 30.96 -2.83 -10.48
CA LEU A 5 29.81 -1.96 -10.76
C LEU A 5 28.53 -2.79 -10.79
N SER A 6 28.52 -3.93 -11.50
CA SER A 6 27.36 -4.82 -11.57
C SER A 6 26.89 -5.31 -10.21
N ILE A 7 27.79 -5.71 -9.30
CA ILE A 7 27.44 -6.16 -7.95
C ILE A 7 26.86 -5.00 -7.12
N SER A 8 27.42 -3.79 -7.26
CA SER A 8 26.94 -2.60 -6.54
C SER A 8 25.57 -2.15 -7.05
N ASP A 9 25.35 -2.22 -8.36
CA ASP A 9 24.07 -1.95 -9.02
C ASP A 9 23.01 -2.98 -8.61
N GLN A 10 23.38 -4.25 -8.50
CA GLN A 10 22.47 -5.33 -8.09
C GLN A 10 21.93 -5.12 -6.66
N LYS A 11 22.81 -4.72 -5.73
CA LYS A 11 22.43 -4.37 -4.35
C LYS A 11 21.54 -3.13 -4.30
N ASN A 12 21.83 -2.11 -5.10
CA ASN A 12 20.98 -0.91 -5.21
C ASN A 12 19.59 -1.25 -5.76
N ASN A 13 19.55 -2.08 -6.80
CA ASN A 13 18.30 -2.49 -7.43
C ASN A 13 17.41 -3.31 -6.48
N GLU A 14 18.02 -4.12 -5.60
CA GLU A 14 17.31 -4.85 -4.54
C GLU A 14 16.73 -3.90 -3.48
N VAL A 15 17.49 -2.88 -3.05
CA VAL A 15 17.00 -1.86 -2.11
C VAL A 15 15.82 -1.09 -2.72
N VAL A 16 15.94 -0.59 -3.95
CA VAL A 16 14.86 0.14 -4.63
C VAL A 16 13.62 -0.76 -4.83
N ARG A 17 13.82 -2.04 -5.15
CA ARG A 17 12.73 -3.03 -5.24
C ARG A 17 12.01 -3.18 -3.90
N LEU A 18 12.73 -3.32 -2.79
CA LEU A 18 12.15 -3.40 -1.45
C LEU A 18 11.35 -2.14 -1.12
N LEU A 19 11.92 -0.96 -1.33
CA LEU A 19 11.24 0.32 -1.07
C LEU A 19 9.96 0.48 -1.91
N THR A 20 9.99 0.03 -3.17
CA THR A 20 8.84 0.06 -4.07
C THR A 20 7.73 -0.85 -3.59
N ILE A 21 8.08 -2.07 -3.13
CA ILE A 21 7.13 -3.01 -2.53
C ILE A 21 6.48 -2.38 -1.30
N PHE A 22 7.25 -1.82 -0.38
CA PHE A 22 6.71 -1.12 0.79
C PHE A 22 5.77 0.03 0.37
N SER A 23 6.23 0.91 -0.52
CA SER A 23 5.45 2.07 -1.00
C SER A 23 4.14 1.66 -1.66
N ALA A 24 4.11 0.56 -2.40
CA ALA A 24 2.90 0.04 -3.04
C ALA A 24 1.81 -0.37 -2.04
N PHE A 25 2.19 -0.81 -0.83
CA PHE A 25 1.24 -1.07 0.26
C PHE A 25 0.87 0.20 1.03
N PHE A 26 1.84 1.08 1.29
CA PHE A 26 1.62 2.29 2.07
C PHE A 26 0.76 3.32 1.33
N LEU A 27 1.03 3.63 0.05
CA LEU A 27 0.28 4.63 -0.74
C LEU A 27 -1.25 4.52 -0.63
N PRO A 28 -1.87 3.37 -0.93
CA PRO A 28 -3.33 3.22 -0.84
C PRO A 28 -3.82 3.28 0.61
N LEU A 29 -3.05 2.75 1.57
CA LEU A 29 -3.37 2.86 3.00
C LEU A 29 -3.43 4.31 3.45
N THR A 30 -2.39 5.09 3.12
CA THR A 30 -2.29 6.51 3.49
C THR A 30 -3.34 7.34 2.76
N PHE A 31 -3.66 7.00 1.51
CA PHE A 31 -4.73 7.66 0.76
C PHE A 31 -6.09 7.46 1.44
N ILE A 32 -6.43 6.21 1.80
CA ILE A 32 -7.69 5.93 2.50
C ILE A 32 -7.67 6.60 3.87
N ALA A 33 -6.59 6.50 4.64
CA ALA A 33 -6.49 7.18 5.94
C ALA A 33 -6.54 8.72 5.83
N GLY A 34 -6.07 9.31 4.74
CA GLY A 34 -6.16 10.74 4.46
C GLY A 34 -7.58 11.18 4.11
N VAL A 35 -8.26 10.45 3.21
CA VAL A 35 -9.67 10.66 2.89
C VAL A 35 -10.54 10.49 4.14
N TYR A 36 -10.28 9.44 4.91
CA TYR A 36 -10.89 9.17 6.21
C TYR A 36 -10.19 9.89 7.38
N GLY A 37 -9.45 10.96 7.13
CA GLY A 37 -8.79 11.78 8.15
C GLY A 37 -9.15 13.27 8.03
N MET A 38 -9.59 13.69 6.85
CA MET A 38 -10.06 15.05 6.59
C MET A 38 -11.46 15.26 7.18
N ASN A 39 -11.53 15.83 8.39
CA ASN A 39 -12.69 16.42 9.07
C ASN A 39 -14.08 15.95 8.58
N PHE A 40 -14.53 14.80 9.09
CA PHE A 40 -15.85 14.18 8.86
C PHE A 40 -17.02 14.96 9.46
N ARG A 41 -17.20 16.22 9.09
CA ARG A 41 -18.38 16.98 9.52
C ARG A 41 -19.61 16.67 8.66
N PHE A 42 -19.44 16.03 7.50
CA PHE A 42 -20.49 15.78 6.50
C PHE A 42 -20.30 14.43 5.78
N MET A 43 -20.34 13.31 6.51
CA MET A 43 -20.53 11.98 5.90
C MET A 43 -21.79 11.32 6.49
N PRO A 44 -22.86 11.09 5.69
CA PRO A 44 -24.08 10.43 6.15
C PRO A 44 -23.85 8.98 6.64
N GLU A 45 -22.72 8.38 6.28
CA GLU A 45 -22.26 7.04 6.69
C GLU A 45 -21.80 6.98 8.17
N LEU A 46 -21.54 8.12 8.82
CA LEU A 46 -21.11 8.19 10.23
C LEU A 46 -22.26 7.95 11.23
N ASN A 47 -23.52 8.07 10.79
CA ASN A 47 -24.69 7.67 11.59
C ASN A 47 -24.84 6.15 11.71
N TRP A 48 -24.08 5.39 10.91
CA TRP A 48 -24.02 3.93 11.03
C TRP A 48 -22.92 3.57 12.02
N LYS A 49 -23.29 2.91 13.13
CA LYS A 49 -22.35 2.35 14.12
C LYS A 49 -21.24 1.48 13.50
N TRP A 50 -21.43 1.00 12.28
CA TRP A 50 -20.52 0.12 11.55
C TRP A 50 -19.67 0.81 10.48
N GLY A 51 -19.86 2.12 10.20
CA GLY A 51 -19.11 2.83 9.16
C GLY A 51 -17.59 2.79 9.36
N TYR A 52 -17.14 2.86 10.61
CA TYR A 52 -15.73 2.69 10.99
C TYR A 52 -15.21 1.27 10.66
N PHE A 53 -15.98 0.23 11.00
CA PHE A 53 -15.62 -1.16 10.69
C PHE A 53 -15.64 -1.45 9.18
N PHE A 54 -16.56 -0.85 8.44
CA PHE A 54 -16.61 -0.96 6.98
C PHE A 54 -15.37 -0.34 6.32
N SER A 55 -14.93 0.82 6.83
CA SER A 55 -13.73 1.51 6.34
C SER A 55 -12.47 0.68 6.59
N ILE A 56 -12.35 0.08 7.77
CA ILE A 56 -11.27 -0.87 8.09
C ILE A 56 -11.34 -2.12 7.21
N GLY A 57 -12.54 -2.67 7.01
CA GLY A 57 -12.76 -3.81 6.11
C GLY A 57 -12.36 -3.49 4.68
N PHE A 58 -12.67 -2.28 4.21
CA PHE A 58 -12.28 -1.80 2.89
C PHE A 58 -10.77 -1.60 2.76
N MET A 59 -10.11 -1.03 3.78
CA MET A 59 -8.64 -0.94 3.83
C MET A 59 -8.00 -2.33 3.74
N LEU A 60 -8.48 -3.31 4.52
CA LEU A 60 -8.00 -4.69 4.49
C LEU A 60 -8.23 -5.36 3.13
N LEU A 61 -9.39 -5.12 2.51
CA LEU A 61 -9.73 -5.66 1.20
C LEU A 61 -8.78 -5.10 0.12
N VAL A 62 -8.49 -3.80 0.15
CA VAL A 62 -7.55 -3.16 -0.77
C VAL A 62 -6.14 -3.74 -0.62
N VAL A 63 -5.68 -3.94 0.62
CA VAL A 63 -4.39 -4.61 0.89
C VAL A 63 -4.37 -6.03 0.32
N LEU A 64 -5.43 -6.81 0.55
CA LEU A 64 -5.55 -8.17 0.04
C LEU A 64 -5.55 -8.21 -1.49
N VAL A 65 -6.26 -7.30 -2.15
CA VAL A 65 -6.29 -7.21 -3.62
C VAL A 65 -4.91 -6.89 -4.17
N ILE A 66 -4.20 -5.93 -3.58
CA ILE A 66 -2.84 -5.56 -3.99
C ILE A 66 -1.87 -6.71 -3.75
N TYR A 67 -1.96 -7.37 -2.59
CA TYR A 67 -1.14 -8.53 -2.26
C TYR A 67 -1.38 -9.69 -3.26
N LEU A 68 -2.64 -10.02 -3.55
CA LEU A 68 -2.99 -11.06 -4.52
C LEU A 68 -2.53 -10.70 -5.93
N TRP A 69 -2.63 -9.42 -6.32
CA TRP A 69 -2.16 -8.95 -7.62
C TRP A 69 -0.64 -9.03 -7.74
N PHE A 70 0.10 -8.60 -6.71
CA PHE A 70 1.55 -8.73 -6.63
C PHE A 70 2.01 -10.19 -6.65
N ARG A 71 1.32 -11.06 -5.90
CA ARG A 71 1.57 -12.51 -5.89
C ARG A 71 1.32 -13.14 -7.25
N ARG A 72 0.24 -12.75 -7.94
CA ARG A 72 -0.09 -13.24 -9.29
C ARG A 72 0.92 -12.77 -10.33
N LYS A 73 1.47 -11.55 -10.16
CA LYS A 73 2.48 -10.98 -11.05
C LYS A 73 3.91 -11.46 -10.76
N ARG A 74 4.15 -12.27 -9.72
CA ARG A 74 5.49 -12.75 -9.30
C ARG A 74 6.50 -11.61 -9.10
N ILE A 75 6.01 -10.45 -8.63
CA ILE A 75 6.85 -9.27 -8.35
C ILE A 75 7.39 -9.33 -6.91
N LEU A 76 6.66 -10.00 -6.01
CA LEU A 76 7.15 -10.55 -4.74
C LEU A 76 7.72 -11.94 -5.00
#